data_AF-H9X5D5-F1
#
_entry.id   AF-H9X5D5-F1
#
_cell.length_a   1.000
_cell.length_b   1.000
_cell.length_c   1.000
_cell.angle_alpha   90.00
_cell.angle_beta   90.00
_cell.angle_gamma   90.00
#
_symmetry.space_group_name_H-M   'P 1'
#
loop_
_entity.id
_entity.type
_entity.pdbx_description
1 polymer ?
#
loop_
_entity_poly.entity_id
_entity_poly.type
_entity_poly.pdbx_seq_one_letter_code
_entity_poly.pdbx_strand_id
1 'polypeptide(L)' 'PTKIAIIDHEKKRTFVLKKDGLADAVVWNPWERKAKAMTDFGDDEYKHMLCIEAAAVEKPITLKPGEEWK' A
#
# COMPACT_ATOMS: atom_id res chain seq x y z
N PRO A 1 3.73 2.74 -11.21
CA PRO A 1 4.36 4.06 -10.90
C PRO A 1 5.57 3.90 -9.95
N THR A 2 6.69 4.58 -10.17
CA THR A 2 7.92 4.40 -9.35
C THR A 2 8.04 5.38 -8.18
N LYS A 3 7.28 6.49 -8.21
CA LYS A 3 7.19 7.47 -7.13
C LYS A 3 5.71 7.77 -6.84
N ILE A 4 5.33 7.74 -5.57
CA ILE A 4 3.96 8.04 -5.09
C ILE A 4 4.09 9.05 -3.94
N ALA A 5 3.25 10.09 -3.96
CA ALA A 5 3.22 11.11 -2.92
C ALA A 5 1.84 11.10 -2.23
N ILE A 6 1.85 11.05 -0.90
CA ILE A 6 0.67 11.20 -0.05
C ILE A 6 0.74 12.59 0.56
N ILE A 7 -0.24 13.44 0.24
CA ILE A 7 -0.28 14.83 0.69
C ILE A 7 -1.35 14.94 1.78
N ASP A 8 -0.90 15.13 3.02
CA ASP A 8 -1.76 15.38 4.17
C ASP A 8 -1.83 16.89 4.37
N HIS A 9 -2.89 17.49 3.82
CA HIS A 9 -3.11 18.95 3.87
C HIS A 9 -3.36 19.45 5.28
N GLU A 10 -4.09 18.69 6.11
CA GLU A 10 -4.43 19.06 7.47
C GLU A 10 -3.18 19.17 8.34
N LYS A 11 -2.31 18.16 8.29
CA LYS A 11 -1.06 18.13 9.06
C LYS A 11 0.12 18.76 8.31
N LYS A 12 -0.12 19.34 7.13
CA LYS A 12 0.87 20.02 6.28
C LYS A 12 2.14 19.19 6.06
N ARG A 13 1.98 17.90 5.77
CA ARG A 13 3.10 16.97 5.58
C ARG A 13 2.91 16.16 4.31
N THR A 14 4.03 15.66 3.78
CA THR A 14 4.02 14.82 2.58
C THR A 14 4.89 13.59 2.83
N PHE A 15 4.32 12.42 2.57
CA PHE A 15 5.06 11.17 2.54
C PHE A 15 5.35 10.83 1.08
N VAL A 16 6.58 10.42 0.79
CA VAL A 16 6.99 10.02 -0.56
C VAL A 16 7.48 8.58 -0.51
N LEU A 17 6.75 7.70 -1.19
CA LEU A 17 7.17 6.33 -1.44
C LEU A 17 7.90 6.28 -2.79
N LYS A 18 9.08 5.68 -2.80
CA LYS A 18 9.80 5.30 -4.02
C LYS A 18 9.90 3.78 -4.04
N LYS A 19 9.60 3.18 -5.17
CA LYS A 19 9.69 1.72 -5.36
C LYS A 19 10.42 1.39 -6.65
N ASP A 20 11.16 0.29 -6.59
CA ASP A 20 11.89 -0.31 -7.69
C ASP A 20 11.52 -1.79 -7.78
N GLY A 21 11.65 -2.41 -8.95
CA GLY A 21 11.31 -3.84 -9.18
C GLY A 21 9.82 -4.20 -9.06
N LEU A 22 9.00 -3.32 -8.52
CA LEU A 22 7.58 -3.49 -8.24
C LEU A 22 6.78 -2.65 -9.24
N ALA A 23 6.01 -3.26 -10.13
CA ALA A 23 5.25 -2.55 -11.17
C ALA A 23 4.02 -1.83 -10.60
N ASP A 24 3.34 -2.48 -9.66
CA ASP A 24 1.99 -2.15 -9.22
C ASP A 24 2.00 -1.37 -7.90
N ALA A 25 0.90 -0.70 -7.61
CA ALA A 25 0.69 0.00 -6.35
C ALA A 25 -0.73 -0.28 -5.86
N VAL A 26 -0.85 -0.73 -4.62
CA VAL A 26 -2.16 -0.88 -3.97
C VAL A 26 -2.42 0.35 -3.13
N VAL A 27 -3.63 0.88 -3.24
CA VAL A 27 -4.15 1.96 -2.40
C VAL A 27 -5.36 1.40 -1.66
N TRP A 28 -5.26 1.33 -0.33
CA TRP A 28 -6.28 0.64 0.46
C TRP A 28 -6.63 1.35 1.77
N ASN A 29 -7.92 1.35 2.07
CA ASN A 29 -8.48 1.73 3.35
C ASN A 29 -9.71 0.82 3.59
N PRO A 30 -9.85 0.19 4.77
CA PRO A 30 -10.94 -0.75 5.02
C PRO A 30 -12.32 -0.10 5.04
N TRP A 31 -12.37 1.19 5.37
CA TRP A 31 -13.60 1.92 5.67
C TRP A 31 -14.42 1.27 6.80
N GLU A 32 -15.54 1.89 7.14
CA GLU A 32 -16.31 1.60 8.36
C GLU A 32 -16.70 0.12 8.50
N ARG A 33 -17.32 -0.47 7.48
CA ARG A 33 -17.86 -1.84 7.57
C ARG A 33 -16.77 -2.89 7.78
N LYS A 34 -15.62 -2.74 7.12
CA LYS A 34 -14.53 -3.71 7.23
C LYS A 34 -13.73 -3.48 8.50
N ALA A 35 -13.51 -2.22 8.92
CA ALA A 35 -12.87 -1.89 10.18
C ALA A 35 -13.59 -2.55 11.37
N LYS A 36 -14.91 -2.35 11.49
CA LYS A 36 -15.75 -2.97 12.54
C LYS A 36 -15.75 -4.51 12.55
N ALA A 37 -15.35 -5.14 11.44
CA ALA A 37 -15.32 -6.59 11.31
C ALA A 37 -13.93 -7.19 11.58
N MET A 38 -12.89 -6.37 11.74
CA MET A 38 -11.52 -6.81 12.04
C MET A 38 -11.29 -6.73 13.54
N THR A 39 -11.17 -7.88 14.20
CA THR A 39 -11.08 -7.96 15.67
C THR A 39 -9.79 -7.38 16.25
N ASP A 40 -8.78 -7.20 15.40
CA ASP A 40 -7.46 -6.67 15.71
C ASP A 40 -7.26 -5.22 15.22
N PHE A 41 -8.35 -4.56 14.78
CA PHE A 41 -8.32 -3.20 14.26
C PHE A 41 -9.46 -2.37 14.85
N GLY A 42 -9.19 -1.15 15.32
CA GLY A 42 -10.20 -0.33 15.98
C GLY A 42 -11.27 0.20 15.00
N ASP A 43 -12.52 0.27 15.46
CA ASP A 43 -13.69 0.68 14.66
C ASP A 43 -13.50 1.97 13.85
N ASP A 44 -12.77 2.95 14.42
CA ASP A 44 -12.53 4.27 13.84
C ASP A 44 -11.09 4.48 13.33
N GLU A 45 -10.19 3.51 13.50
CA GLU A 45 -8.77 3.67 13.13
C GLU A 45 -8.55 3.91 11.63
N TYR A 46 -9.50 3.45 10.80
CA TYR A 46 -9.48 3.66 9.36
C TYR A 46 -9.48 5.15 8.97
N LYS A 47 -9.98 6.04 9.83
CA LYS A 47 -9.99 7.50 9.58
C LYS A 47 -8.60 8.12 9.64
N HIS A 48 -7.63 7.43 10.23
CA HIS A 48 -6.30 7.95 10.51
C HIS A 48 -5.19 7.17 9.79
N MET A 49 -5.55 6.28 8.87
CA MET A 49 -4.60 5.46 8.11
C MET A 49 -4.93 5.45 6.61
N LEU A 50 -3.89 5.18 5.81
CA LEU A 50 -4.00 4.85 4.39
C LEU A 50 -2.88 3.88 4.06
N CYS A 51 -3.20 2.72 3.49
CA CYS A 51 -2.20 1.79 2.99
C CYS A 51 -1.83 2.19 1.56
N ILE A 52 -0.54 2.42 1.34
CA ILE A 52 0.08 2.55 0.02
C ILE A 52 1.16 1.49 -0.07
N GLU A 53 0.94 0.48 -0.89
CA GLU A 53 1.79 -0.71 -0.91
C GLU A 53 2.51 -0.82 -2.26
N ALA A 54 3.81 -1.05 -2.20
CA ALA A 54 4.61 -1.36 -3.38
C ALA A 54 4.41 -2.84 -3.73
N ALA A 55 3.94 -3.12 -4.95
CA ALA A 55 3.44 -4.45 -5.30
C ALA A 55 3.90 -4.93 -6.70
N ALA A 56 3.88 -6.25 -6.89
CA ALA A 56 3.94 -6.92 -8.18
C ALA A 56 2.88 -8.04 -8.14
N VAL A 57 1.64 -7.70 -8.45
CA VAL A 57 0.44 -8.53 -8.22
C VAL A 57 -0.41 -8.71 -9.45
N GLU A 58 -0.40 -7.78 -10.41
CA GLU A 58 -1.19 -7.93 -11.64
C GLU A 58 -0.58 -9.01 -12.56
N LYS A 59 0.76 -9.02 -12.65
CA LYS A 59 1.52 -10.00 -13.44
C LYS A 59 2.42 -10.82 -12.53
N PRO A 60 2.26 -12.15 -12.47
CA PRO A 60 3.13 -13.01 -11.70
C PRO A 60 4.58 -12.93 -12.17
N ILE A 61 5.51 -12.89 -11.22
CA ILE A 61 6.93 -13.03 -11.50
C ILE A 61 7.27 -14.52 -11.44
N THR A 62 7.73 -15.07 -12.57
CA THR A 62 8.14 -16.48 -12.68
C THR A 62 9.66 -16.54 -12.72
N LEU A 63 10.25 -17.30 -11.79
CA LEU A 63 11.69 -17.55 -11.73
C LEU A 63 12.00 -18.98 -12.17
N LYS A 64 12.99 -19.14 -13.04
CA LYS A 64 13.58 -20.43 -13.40
C LYS A 64 14.65 -20.85 -12.38
N PRO A 65 15.10 -22.12 -12.38
CA PRO A 65 16.20 -22.54 -11.52
C PRO A 65 17.43 -21.63 -11.68
N GLY A 66 17.89 -21.06 -10.56
CA GLY A 66 19.03 -20.16 -10.52
C GLY A 66 18.72 -18.68 -10.81
N GLU A 67 17.47 -18.31 -11.12
CA GLU A 67 17.08 -16.90 -11.23
C GLU A 67 16.70 -16.29 -9.88
N GLU A 68 16.92 -14.98 -9.75
CA GLU A 68 16.57 -14.17 -8.58
C GLU A 68 15.71 -12.97 -9.01
N TRP A 69 14.84 -12.53 -8.12
CA TRP A 69 14.10 -11.27 -8.28
C TRP A 69 14.62 -10.23 -7.27
N LYS A 70 14.71 -8.98 -7.71
CA LYS A 70 15.22 -7.84 -6.94
C LYS A 70 14.22 -6.69 -7.00
#